data_AF-A0A7S1GLV3-F1
#
_entry.id   AF-A0A7S1GLV3-F1
#
_cell.length_a   1.000
_cell.length_b   1.000
_cell.length_c   1.000
_cell.angle_alpha   90.00
_cell.angle_beta   90.00
_cell.angle_gamma   90.00
#
_symmetry.space_group_name_H-M   'P 1'
#
loop_
_entity.id
_entity.type
_entity.pdbx_description
1 polymer ?
#
loop_
_entity_poly.entity_id
_entity_poly.type
_entity_poly.pdbx_seq_one_letter_code
_entity_poly.pdbx_strand_id
1 'polypeptide(L)'
;MRQMVNIAKMVSESWRTLSKEERSVWEEKARVDRVRYEEEKASYTGPWKVKASAFSVQKDPQAPKKPMSAYLSYANKKRALVKAMHPKATNGEISKILSAMWKGAPEPVRQMYINEEARLRVIYHEEKARWLA
;
A
#
# COMPACT_ATOMS: atom_id res chain seq x y z
N MET A 1 7.20 -11.22 32.20
CA MET A 1 7.37 -10.01 31.36
C MET A 1 6.14 -9.83 30.45
N ARG A 2 4.99 -9.38 31.01
CA ARG A 2 3.67 -9.31 30.33
C ARG A 2 2.99 -7.93 30.46
N GLN A 3 3.72 -6.89 30.84
CA GLN A 3 3.17 -5.56 31.17
C GLN A 3 3.04 -4.61 29.97
N MET A 4 3.81 -4.78 28.89
CA MET A 4 3.81 -3.82 27.77
C MET A 4 2.59 -3.91 26.83
N VAL A 5 1.96 -5.07 26.70
CA VAL A 5 0.77 -5.25 25.83
C VAL A 5 -0.45 -4.49 26.38
N ASN A 6 -0.44 -4.16 27.69
CA ASN A 6 -1.59 -3.52 28.34
C ASN A 6 -1.56 -1.98 28.19
N ILE A 7 -0.39 -1.35 28.20
CA ILE A 7 -0.26 0.12 28.16
C ILE A 7 -0.81 0.68 26.85
N ALA A 8 -0.46 0.08 25.70
CA ALA A 8 -0.96 0.55 24.40
C ALA A 8 -2.49 0.46 24.30
N LYS A 9 -3.08 -0.61 24.87
CA LYS A 9 -4.53 -0.79 24.92
C LYS A 9 -5.19 0.26 25.83
N MET A 10 -4.64 0.46 27.02
CA MET A 10 -5.10 1.48 27.97
C MET A 10 -5.03 2.89 27.36
N VAL A 11 -3.93 3.26 26.70
CA VAL A 11 -3.79 4.56 26.02
C VAL A 11 -4.84 4.73 24.92
N SER A 12 -5.10 3.69 24.13
CA SER A 12 -6.17 3.72 23.11
C SER A 12 -7.56 3.87 23.73
N GLU A 13 -7.83 3.23 24.86
CA GLU A 13 -9.11 3.34 25.57
C GLU A 13 -9.27 4.75 26.14
N SER A 14 -8.25 5.26 26.84
CA SER A 14 -8.22 6.64 27.35
C SER A 14 -8.41 7.68 26.25
N TRP A 15 -7.77 7.52 25.10
CA TRP A 15 -7.95 8.45 23.97
C TRP A 15 -9.39 8.47 23.43
N ARG A 16 -10.08 7.33 23.44
CA ARG A 16 -11.49 7.22 23.00
C ARG A 16 -12.46 7.85 24.00
N THR A 17 -12.13 7.83 25.28
CA THR A 17 -12.98 8.38 26.35
C THR A 17 -12.79 9.88 26.59
N LEU A 18 -11.71 10.49 26.09
CA LEU A 18 -11.48 11.93 26.22
C LEU A 18 -12.54 12.76 25.47
N SER A 19 -12.92 13.89 26.07
CA SER A 19 -13.82 14.88 25.45
C SER A 19 -13.19 15.50 24.20
N LYS A 20 -13.98 16.23 23.40
CA LYS A 20 -13.45 16.91 22.22
C LYS A 20 -12.50 18.05 22.62
N GLU A 21 -12.80 18.71 23.72
CA GLU A 21 -12.07 19.83 24.28
C GLU A 21 -10.69 19.40 24.80
N GLU A 22 -10.63 18.28 25.53
CA GLU A 22 -9.36 17.71 26.01
C GLU A 22 -8.51 17.13 24.87
N ARG A 23 -9.14 16.56 23.84
CA ARG A 23 -8.45 16.10 22.63
C ARG A 23 -7.92 17.25 21.79
N SER A 24 -8.61 18.39 21.76
CA SER A 24 -8.21 19.55 20.96
C SER A 24 -6.79 20.04 21.28
N VAL A 25 -6.34 19.93 22.55
CA VAL A 25 -4.98 20.30 22.95
C VAL A 25 -3.94 19.39 22.28
N TRP A 26 -4.24 18.10 22.17
CA TRP A 26 -3.35 17.12 21.53
C TRP A 26 -3.42 17.21 20.00
N GLU A 27 -4.59 17.48 19.44
CA GLU A 27 -4.78 17.72 18.01
C GLU A 27 -4.00 18.96 17.55
N GLU A 28 -4.03 20.04 18.33
CA GLU A 28 -3.26 21.25 18.03
C GLU A 28 -1.75 21.01 18.12
N LYS A 29 -1.28 20.31 19.17
CA LYS A 29 0.13 19.89 19.26
C LYS A 29 0.55 19.05 18.07
N ALA A 30 -0.28 18.08 17.65
CA ALA A 30 -0.02 17.25 16.47
C ALA A 30 -0.02 18.08 15.18
N ARG A 31 -0.88 19.10 15.07
CA ARG A 31 -0.94 20.01 13.92
C ARG A 31 0.36 20.81 13.80
N VAL A 32 0.83 21.40 14.91
CA VAL A 32 2.09 22.16 14.95
C VAL A 32 3.28 21.25 14.63
N ASP A 33 3.33 20.06 15.23
CA ASP A 33 4.40 19.09 14.97
C ASP A 33 4.43 18.62 13.50
N ARG A 34 3.26 18.45 12.88
CA ARG A 34 3.16 18.13 11.46
C ARG A 34 3.80 19.20 10.58
N VAL A 35 3.57 20.48 10.87
CA VAL A 35 4.17 21.59 10.10
C VAL A 35 5.69 21.57 10.25
N ARG A 36 6.20 21.47 11.49
CA ARG A 36 7.64 21.34 11.77
C ARG A 36 8.26 20.18 10.96
N TYR A 37 7.61 19.02 10.98
CA TYR A 37 8.07 17.85 10.25
C TYR A 37 8.06 18.05 8.73
N GLU A 38 7.03 18.70 8.17
CA GLU A 38 6.95 18.99 6.73
C GLU A 38 8.06 19.94 6.27
N GLU A 39 8.39 20.97 7.05
CA GLU A 39 9.50 21.89 6.80
C GLU A 39 10.87 21.20 6.91
N GLU A 40 11.10 20.42 7.96
CA GLU A 40 12.31 19.62 8.14
C GLU A 40 12.50 18.63 6.99
N LYS A 41 11.40 17.96 6.59
CA LYS A 41 11.42 17.01 5.47
C LYS A 41 11.69 17.70 4.14
N ALA A 42 11.15 18.90 3.90
CA ALA A 42 11.38 19.66 2.67
C ALA A 42 12.81 20.18 2.56
N SER A 43 13.42 20.55 3.69
CA SER A 43 14.83 20.99 3.75
C SER A 43 15.83 19.83 3.80
N TYR A 44 15.38 18.60 4.06
CA TYR A 44 16.23 17.42 4.08
C TYR A 44 16.63 16.98 2.67
N THR A 45 17.89 17.27 2.30
CA THR A 45 18.50 16.90 1.01
C THR A 45 19.44 15.70 1.10
N GLY A 46 19.61 15.13 2.30
CA GLY A 46 20.51 14.00 2.54
C GLY A 46 19.96 12.67 2.00
N PRO A 47 20.83 11.67 1.74
CA PRO A 47 20.36 10.31 1.51
C PRO A 47 19.78 9.77 2.80
N TRP A 48 18.54 9.27 2.75
CA TRP A 48 17.96 8.49 3.85
C TRP A 48 18.89 7.30 4.14
N LYS A 49 19.70 7.38 5.21
CA LYS A 49 20.77 6.40 5.54
C LYS A 49 20.22 5.09 6.11
N VAL A 50 19.03 4.69 5.70
CA VAL A 50 18.52 3.35 6.01
C VAL A 50 18.97 2.46 4.88
N LYS A 51 19.75 1.44 5.21
CA LYS A 51 20.14 0.42 4.23
C LYS A 51 18.84 -0.13 3.64
N ALA A 52 18.70 -0.15 2.31
CA ALA A 52 17.51 -0.75 1.66
C ALA A 52 17.31 -2.21 2.13
N SER A 53 18.38 -2.90 2.51
CA SER A 53 18.37 -4.23 3.11
C SER A 53 17.73 -4.29 4.51
N ALA A 54 17.69 -3.18 5.26
CA ALA A 54 17.03 -3.11 6.56
C ALA A 54 15.49 -3.22 6.44
N PHE A 55 14.94 -2.96 5.24
CA PHE A 55 13.52 -3.13 4.94
C PHE A 55 13.20 -4.42 4.16
N SER A 56 14.22 -5.10 3.60
CA SER A 56 14.02 -6.39 2.95
C SER A 56 13.95 -7.49 4.00
N VAL A 57 12.81 -7.60 4.68
CA VAL A 57 12.47 -8.82 5.42
C VAL A 57 12.48 -9.96 4.39
N GLN A 58 13.37 -10.94 4.55
CA GLN A 58 13.34 -12.14 3.73
C GLN A 58 11.98 -12.80 3.93
N LYS A 59 11.14 -12.75 2.90
CA LYS A 59 9.84 -13.41 2.93
C LYS A 59 10.09 -14.90 2.84
N ASP A 60 9.43 -15.66 3.71
CA ASP A 60 9.46 -17.12 3.67
C ASP A 60 9.13 -17.61 2.25
N PRO A 61 9.97 -18.45 1.62
CA PRO A 61 9.72 -19.00 0.29
C PRO A 61 8.39 -19.75 0.15
N GLN A 62 7.89 -20.32 1.24
CA GLN A 62 6.63 -21.07 1.30
C GLN A 62 5.41 -20.19 1.61
N ALA A 63 5.62 -18.90 1.94
CA ALA A 63 4.51 -18.00 2.22
C ALA A 63 3.64 -17.81 0.96
N PRO A 64 2.31 -17.92 1.08
CA PRO A 64 1.39 -17.65 -0.01
C PRO A 64 1.65 -16.27 -0.64
N LYS A 65 1.62 -16.20 -1.97
CA LYS A 65 1.86 -14.96 -2.71
C LYS A 65 0.55 -14.19 -2.86
N LYS A 66 0.61 -12.87 -2.64
CA LYS A 66 -0.54 -12.00 -2.87
C LYS A 66 -0.94 -12.05 -4.35
N PRO A 67 -2.24 -12.12 -4.67
CA PRO A 67 -2.69 -12.06 -6.05
C PRO A 67 -2.43 -10.67 -6.63
N MET A 68 -2.27 -10.62 -7.94
CA MET A 68 -2.14 -9.34 -8.65
C MET A 68 -3.45 -8.55 -8.58
N SER A 69 -3.34 -7.22 -8.52
CA SER A 69 -4.54 -6.37 -8.63
C SER A 69 -5.17 -6.45 -10.01
N ALA A 70 -6.44 -6.07 -10.11
CA ALA A 70 -7.19 -6.02 -11.37
C ALA A 70 -6.43 -5.25 -12.45
N TYR A 71 -5.93 -4.06 -12.11
CA TYR A 71 -5.11 -3.25 -13.00
C TYR A 71 -3.83 -3.96 -13.42
N LEU A 72 -3.10 -4.59 -12.49
CA LEU A 72 -1.82 -5.22 -12.80
C LEU A 72 -2.01 -6.45 -13.70
N SER A 73 -3.07 -7.22 -13.48
CA SER A 73 -3.48 -8.34 -14.35
C SER A 73 -3.83 -7.87 -15.76
N TYR A 74 -4.60 -6.77 -15.89
CA TYR A 74 -4.89 -6.14 -17.16
C TYR A 74 -3.63 -5.62 -17.86
N ALA A 75 -2.80 -4.88 -17.12
CA ALA A 75 -1.57 -4.28 -17.61
C ALA A 75 -0.61 -5.35 -18.14
N ASN A 76 -0.43 -6.47 -17.42
CA ASN A 76 0.44 -7.57 -17.87
C ASN A 76 -0.01 -8.17 -19.21
N LYS A 77 -1.32 -8.39 -19.40
CA LYS A 77 -1.87 -8.90 -20.66
C LYS A 77 -1.68 -7.92 -21.82
N LYS A 78 -1.78 -6.61 -21.57
CA LYS A 78 -1.67 -5.57 -22.60
C LYS A 78 -0.24 -5.03 -22.80
N ARG A 79 0.68 -5.28 -21.86
CA ARG A 79 2.04 -4.73 -21.89
C ARG A 79 2.81 -5.13 -23.14
N ALA A 80 2.69 -6.38 -23.57
CA ALA A 80 3.35 -6.87 -24.78
C ALA A 80 2.87 -6.12 -26.04
N LEU A 81 1.55 -5.87 -26.14
CA LEU A 81 0.96 -5.12 -27.24
C LEU A 81 1.44 -3.66 -27.25
N VAL A 82 1.39 -3.00 -26.09
CA VAL A 82 1.85 -1.59 -25.97
C VAL A 82 3.34 -1.48 -26.25
N LYS A 83 4.15 -2.44 -25.81
CA LYS A 83 5.59 -2.48 -26.10
C LYS A 83 5.87 -2.70 -27.59
N ALA A 84 5.08 -3.54 -28.27
CA ALA A 84 5.21 -3.74 -29.72
C ALA A 84 4.81 -2.50 -30.52
N MET A 85 3.77 -1.78 -30.09
CA MET A 85 3.36 -0.51 -30.71
C MET A 85 4.34 0.64 -30.43
N HIS A 86 4.99 0.61 -29.27
CA HIS A 86 5.93 1.65 -28.84
C HIS A 86 7.30 1.04 -28.48
N PRO A 87 8.05 0.50 -29.47
CA PRO A 87 9.29 -0.22 -29.20
C PRO A 87 10.40 0.65 -28.60
N LYS A 88 10.34 1.98 -28.82
CA LYS A 88 11.28 2.96 -28.26
C LYS A 88 10.84 3.53 -26.91
N ALA A 89 9.61 3.25 -26.47
CA ALA A 89 9.11 3.79 -25.20
C ALA A 89 9.75 3.08 -24.01
N THR A 90 10.06 3.87 -22.99
CA THR A 90 10.55 3.39 -21.71
C THR A 90 9.47 2.62 -20.95
N ASN A 91 9.87 1.77 -20.00
CA ASN A 91 8.91 1.08 -19.12
C ASN A 91 7.99 2.04 -18.36
N GLY A 92 8.47 3.25 -18.04
CA GLY A 92 7.67 4.29 -17.40
C GLY A 92 6.58 4.83 -18.32
N GLU A 93 6.90 5.12 -19.57
CA GLU A 93 5.93 5.58 -20.58
C GLU A 93 4.90 4.51 -20.92
N ILE A 94 5.35 3.26 -21.10
CA ILE A 94 4.43 2.11 -21.30
C ILE A 94 3.46 1.99 -20.13
N SER A 95 3.93 2.18 -18.90
CA SER A 95 3.07 2.13 -17.70
C SER A 95 2.06 3.28 -17.67
N LYS A 96 2.45 4.49 -18.12
CA LYS A 96 1.51 5.62 -18.26
C LYS A 96 0.41 5.33 -19.29
N ILE A 97 0.78 4.76 -20.45
CA ILE A 97 -0.17 4.37 -21.50
C ILE A 97 -1.15 3.32 -20.97
N LEU A 98 -0.65 2.27 -20.29
CA LEU A 98 -1.50 1.22 -19.72
C LEU A 98 -2.46 1.75 -18.66
N SER A 99 -2.02 2.67 -17.79
CA SER A 99 -2.87 3.33 -16.80
C SER A 99 -4.00 4.13 -17.47
N ALA A 100 -3.70 4.86 -18.55
CA ALA A 100 -4.71 5.59 -19.31
C ALA A 100 -5.71 4.64 -20.00
N MET A 101 -5.22 3.56 -20.60
CA MET A 101 -6.07 2.53 -21.21
C MET A 101 -7.00 1.85 -20.19
N TRP A 102 -6.52 1.60 -18.97
CA TRP A 102 -7.36 1.05 -17.90
C TRP A 102 -8.46 2.02 -17.46
N LYS A 103 -8.12 3.31 -17.31
CA LYS A 103 -9.10 4.34 -16.95
C LYS A 103 -10.18 4.53 -18.02
N GLY A 104 -9.82 4.36 -19.30
CA GLY A 104 -10.74 4.42 -20.44
C GLY A 104 -11.39 3.10 -20.83
N ALA A 105 -11.06 1.98 -20.17
CA ALA A 105 -11.64 0.68 -20.51
C ALA A 105 -13.14 0.62 -20.17
N PRO A 106 -13.96 -0.07 -20.97
CA PRO A 106 -15.37 -0.27 -20.66
C PRO A 106 -15.59 -0.92 -19.29
N GLU A 107 -16.64 -0.51 -18.59
CA GLU A 107 -16.95 -1.03 -17.25
C GLU A 107 -17.05 -2.55 -17.19
N PRO A 108 -17.71 -3.26 -18.13
CA PRO A 108 -17.78 -4.72 -18.09
C PRO A 108 -16.40 -5.38 -18.14
N VAL A 109 -15.47 -4.79 -18.91
CA VAL A 109 -14.09 -5.29 -19.00
C VAL A 109 -13.38 -5.07 -17.68
N ARG A 110 -13.50 -3.89 -17.07
CA ARG A 110 -12.91 -3.61 -15.75
C ARG A 110 -13.45 -4.54 -14.68
N GLN A 111 -14.77 -4.72 -14.65
CA GLN A 111 -15.46 -5.54 -13.66
C GLN A 111 -15.03 -6.99 -13.72
N MET A 112 -14.76 -7.55 -14.92
CA MET A 112 -14.21 -8.90 -15.06
C MET A 112 -12.88 -9.07 -14.30
N TYR A 113 -11.96 -8.11 -14.41
CA TYR A 113 -10.67 -8.16 -13.70
C TYR A 113 -10.83 -7.90 -12.19
N ILE A 114 -11.76 -7.02 -11.79
CA ILE A 114 -12.07 -6.74 -10.38
C ILE A 114 -12.66 -7.97 -9.70
N ASN A 115 -13.59 -8.66 -10.38
CA ASN A 115 -14.20 -9.89 -9.86
C ASN A 115 -13.17 -11.01 -9.73
N GLU A 116 -12.29 -11.18 -10.73
CA GLU A 116 -11.21 -12.18 -10.64
C GLU A 116 -10.23 -11.84 -9.51
N GLU A 117 -9.86 -10.56 -9.35
CA GLU A 117 -9.05 -10.12 -8.21
C GLU A 117 -9.73 -10.44 -6.87
N ALA A 118 -11.03 -10.16 -6.73
CA ALA A 118 -11.78 -10.45 -5.52
C ALA A 118 -11.77 -11.95 -5.20
N ARG A 119 -11.99 -12.80 -6.21
CA ARG A 119 -11.93 -14.26 -6.07
C ARG A 119 -10.55 -14.73 -5.61
N LEU A 120 -9.49 -14.26 -6.28
CA LEU A 120 -8.12 -14.63 -5.95
C LEU A 120 -7.71 -14.13 -4.56
N ARG A 121 -8.22 -12.98 -4.12
CA ARG A 121 -7.99 -12.47 -2.76
C ARG A 121 -8.60 -13.39 -1.71
N VAL A 122 -9.81 -13.91 -1.93
CA VAL A 122 -10.43 -14.88 -1.01
C VAL A 122 -9.55 -16.12 -0.88
N ILE A 123 -9.14 -16.72 -2.02
CA ILE A 123 -8.25 -17.89 -2.04
C ILE A 123 -6.94 -17.60 -1.29
N TYR A 124 -6.31 -16.45 -1.56
CA TYR A 124 -5.10 -16.04 -0.87
C TYR A 124 -5.30 -15.89 0.66
N HIS A 125 -6.44 -15.35 1.09
CA HIS A 125 -6.74 -15.22 2.51
C HIS A 125 -6.92 -16.58 3.19
N GLU A 126 -7.54 -17.55 2.51
CA GLU A 126 -7.65 -18.93 2.99
C GLU A 126 -6.28 -19.62 3.04
N GLU A 127 -5.49 -19.56 1.97
CA GLU A 127 -4.14 -20.14 1.93
C GLU A 127 -3.24 -19.52 2.99
N LYS A 128 -3.32 -18.20 3.16
CA LYS A 128 -2.57 -17.49 4.21
C LYS A 128 -3.04 -17.90 5.60
N ALA A 129 -4.34 -18.10 5.82
CA ALA A 129 -4.84 -18.60 7.10
C ALA A 129 -4.34 -20.02 7.39
N ARG A 130 -4.32 -20.91 6.38
CA ARG A 130 -3.73 -22.25 6.50
C ARG A 130 -2.23 -22.22 6.79
N TRP A 131 -1.49 -21.27 6.21
CA TRP A 131 -0.06 -21.11 6.46
C TRP A 131 0.26 -20.55 7.85
N LEU A 132 -0.66 -19.78 8.44
CA LEU A 132 -0.51 -19.22 9.80
C LEU A 132 -0.99 -20.16 10.91
N ALA A 133 -1.73 -21.22 10.57
CA ALA A 133 -2.22 -22.23 11.49
C ALA A 133 -1.13 -23.26 11.80
#